data_AF-A0A8T3QVE5-F1
#
_entry.id   AF-A0A8T3QVE5-F1
#
_cell.length_a   1.000
_cell.length_b   1.000
_cell.length_c   1.000
_cell.angle_alpha   90.00
_cell.angle_beta   90.00
_cell.angle_gamma   90.00
#
_symmetry.space_group_name_H-M   'P 1'
#
loop_
_entity.id
_entity.type
_entity.pdbx_description
1 polymer ?
#
loop_
_entity_poly.entity_id
_entity_poly.type
_entity_poly.pdbx_seq_one_letter_code
_entity_poly.pdbx_strand_id
1 'polypeptide(L)' 'MGKNVAVFVDVANIFYAAKAAGVDIDYVTLLKSASAGRDLVRAYAYTG' A
#
# COMPACT_ATOMS: atom_id res chain seq x y z
N MET A 1 17.01 2.37 -14.55
CA MET A 1 15.54 2.47 -14.71
C MET A 1 14.91 1.33 -13.93
N GLY A 2 14.13 1.59 -12.88
CA GLY A 2 13.46 0.51 -12.13
C GLY A 2 12.32 -0.10 -12.95
N LYS A 3 12.03 -1.39 -12.74
CA LYS A 3 10.91 -2.08 -13.39
C LYS A 3 9.58 -1.44 -12.98
N ASN A 4 8.63 -1.41 -13.91
CA ASN A 4 7.26 -0.98 -13.66
C ASN A 4 6.62 -1.77 -12.50
N VAL A 5 5.79 -1.11 -11.69
CA VAL A 5 5.09 -1.69 -10.55
C VAL A 5 3.61 -1.35 -10.57
N ALA A 6 2.78 -2.29 -10.11
CA ALA A 6 1.38 -2.08 -9.80
C ALA A 6 1.14 -2.49 -8.34
N VAL A 7 0.33 -1.72 -7.61
CA VAL A 7 0.05 -1.94 -6.18
C VAL A 7 -1.43 -2.26 -6.00
N PHE A 8 -1.73 -3.33 -5.27
CA PHE A 8 -3.09 -3.80 -4.99
C PHE A 8 -3.20 -3.99 -3.49
N VAL A 9 -4.06 -3.21 -2.84
CA VAL A 9 -4.17 -3.15 -1.38
C VAL A 9 -5.53 -3.69 -0.95
N ASP A 10 -5.53 -4.71 -0.10
CA ASP A 10 -6.68 -5.07 0.71
C ASP A 10 -6.70 -4.16 1.95
N VAL A 11 -7.60 -3.17 1.92
CA VAL A 11 -7.67 -2.14 2.95
C VAL A 11 -8.16 -2.73 4.27
N ALA A 12 -9.13 -3.66 4.22
CA ALA A 12 -9.68 -4.30 5.41
C ALA A 12 -8.60 -5.10 6.13
N ASN A 13 -7.84 -5.91 5.41
CA ASN A 13 -6.77 -6.72 5.99
C ASN A 13 -5.70 -5.86 6.68
N ILE A 14 -5.18 -4.84 6.00
CA ILE A 14 -4.15 -3.96 6.57
C ILE A 14 -4.70 -3.16 7.76
N PHE A 15 -5.95 -2.69 7.69
CA PHE A 15 -6.57 -1.96 8.79
C PHE A 15 -6.66 -2.81 10.06
N TYR A 16 -7.14 -4.05 9.95
CA TYR A 16 -7.21 -4.96 11.10
C TYR A 16 -5.82 -5.35 11.62
N ALA A 17 -4.84 -5.53 10.74
CA ALA A 17 -3.45 -5.81 11.13
C ALA A 17 -2.84 -4.62 11.90
N ALA A 18 -3.01 -3.39 11.41
CA ALA A 18 -2.53 -2.18 12.06
C ALA A 18 -3.21 -1.97 13.42
N LYS A 19 -4.53 -2.15 13.48
CA LYS A 19 -5.31 -2.09 14.73
C LYS A 19 -4.83 -3.12 15.76
N ALA A 20 -4.58 -4.37 15.34
CA ALA A 20 -4.06 -5.42 16.23
C ALA A 20 -2.64 -5.12 16.74
N ALA A 21 -1.82 -4.45 15.91
CA ALA A 21 -0.49 -3.99 16.29
C ALA A 21 -0.50 -2.68 17.11
N GLY A 22 -1.68 -2.05 17.32
CA GLY A 22 -1.81 -0.79 18.06
C GLY A 22 -1.19 0.40 17.34
N VAL A 23 -1.10 0.35 16.00
CA VAL A 23 -0.52 1.42 15.18
C VAL A 23 -1.54 1.95 14.19
N ASP A 24 -1.40 3.23 13.84
CA ASP A 24 -2.13 3.83 12.73
C ASP A 24 -1.43 3.53 11.41
N ILE A 25 -2.21 3.25 10.37
CA ILE A 25 -1.70 2.99 9.03
C ILE A 25 -1.65 4.29 8.21
N ASP A 26 -0.45 4.63 7.73
CA ASP A 26 -0.25 5.69 6.73
C ASP A 26 -0.17 5.07 5.33
N TYR A 27 -1.29 5.11 4.60
CA TYR A 27 -1.39 4.60 3.24
C TYR A 27 -0.54 5.38 2.23
N VAL A 28 -0.23 6.65 2.49
CA VAL A 28 0.66 7.46 1.63
C VAL A 28 2.09 6.95 1.76
N THR A 29 2.55 6.75 2.99
CA THR A 29 3.89 6.19 3.26
C THR A 29 3.99 4.75 2.75
N LEU A 30 2.95 3.94 2.89
CA LEU A 30 2.87 2.61 2.31
C LEU A 30 3.04 2.65 0.78
N LEU A 31 2.27 3.47 0.08
CA LEU A 31 2.33 3.56 -1.38
C LEU A 31 3.69 4.08 -1.88
N LYS A 32 4.23 5.12 -1.23
CA LYS A 32 5.56 5.68 -1.56
C LYS A 32 6.66 4.65 -1.38
N SER A 33 6.64 3.93 -0.26
CA SER A 33 7.61 2.87 0.03
C SER A 33 7.47 1.71 -0.95
N ALA A 34 6.23 1.30 -1.24
CA ALA A 34 5.93 0.23 -2.18
C ALA A 34 6.28 0.58 -3.64
N SER A 35 6.36 1.86 -4.02
CA SER A 35 6.68 2.28 -5.39
C SER A 35 8.09 2.87 -5.55
N ALA A 36 8.86 2.99 -4.48
CA ALA A 36 10.17 3.62 -4.49
C ALA A 36 11.11 3.04 -5.56
N GLY A 37 11.69 3.94 -6.36
CA GLY A 37 12.64 3.59 -7.43
C GLY A 37 12.02 2.89 -8.65
N ARG A 38 10.69 2.80 -8.74
CA ARG A 38 9.94 2.12 -9.81
C ARG A 38 8.91 3.06 -10.42
N ASP A 39 8.51 2.79 -11.66
CA ASP A 39 7.42 3.50 -12.30
C ASP A 39 6.07 2.88 -11.89
N LEU A 40 5.23 3.65 -11.20
CA LEU A 40 3.94 3.18 -10.71
C LEU A 40 2.91 3.25 -11.83
N VAL A 41 2.54 2.09 -12.37
CA VAL A 41 1.59 1.98 -13.48
C VAL A 41 0.14 2.10 -13.01
N ARG A 42 -0.16 1.58 -11.81
CA ARG A 42 -1.50 1.63 -11.20
C ARG A 42 -1.44 1.31 -9.71
N ALA A 43 -2.40 1.85 -8.96
CA ALA A 43 -2.65 1.48 -7.58
C ALA A 43 -4.16 1.30 -7.37
N TYR A 44 -4.57 0.18 -6.77
CA TYR A 44 -5.97 -0.07 -6.40
C TYR A 44 -6.08 -0.37 -4.91
N ALA A 45 -7.11 0.20 -4.29
CA ALA A 45 -7.49 -0.06 -2.91
C ALA A 45 -8.86 -0.75 -2.91
N TYR A 46 -8.91 -1.97 -2.38
CA TYR A 46 -10.14 -2.72 -2.22
C TYR A 46 -10.72 -2.44 -0.83
N THR A 47 -11.84 -1.73 -0.79
CA THR A 47 -12.57 -1.33 0.41
C THR A 47 -13.87 -2.13 0.48
N GLY A 48 -13.80 -3.36 0.95
CA GLY A 48 -14.97 -4.20 1.24
C GLY A 48 -15.62 -3.85 2.57
#